data_AF-A0A820J199-F1
#
_entry.id   AF-A0A820J199-F1
#
_cell.length_a   1.000
_cell.length_b   1.000
_cell.length_c   1.000
_cell.angle_alpha   90.00
_cell.angle_beta   90.00
_cell.angle_gamma   90.00
#
_symmetry.space_group_name_H-M   'P 1'
#
loop_
_entity.id
_entity.type
_entity.pdbx_description
1 polymer ?
#
loop_
_entity_poly.entity_id
_entity_poly.type
_entity_poly.pdbx_seq_one_letter_code
_entity_poly.pdbx_strand_id
1 'polypeptide(L)'
;MKIEDLANEVFYEIFKYLDYFQSYEIFSNLNKRFQDLFINSTCPIKINLGSISKSTFESYFQNIIRPHQHRIRSLHLSNSFIIDFFLLSVSLIRKLIHLQIFIIKDILSSYLENLFNDLSVLPNLSSLVIICKYHVPKRNHLYEQIFQLCALKYCKFSIQEYHHSEYLPIQTNQFSPITHLVIGDIFDVNEFFALLSYVPQLHRLSIHKLSTSMYTQVNICSRIPNQLTHVSLDLENVYFNDFEPLIKHVFYQVQVLHISTPADRTYLIANRWESLIPLYMPHLRIFDLHHRVYTTKTEGEIYMDLIDQFESSFWFERQWFFAYHMKLFREYCEIYFYSTDPYRYE
;
A
#
# COMPACT_ATOMS: atom_id res chain seq x y z
N MET A 1 -2.76 -22.28 -40.28
CA MET A 1 -2.80 -20.81 -40.12
C MET A 1 -1.46 -20.40 -39.55
N LYS A 2 -0.69 -19.55 -40.24
CA LYS A 2 0.59 -19.07 -39.69
C LYS A 2 0.31 -17.90 -38.74
N ILE A 3 1.13 -17.74 -37.73
CA ILE A 3 1.02 -16.60 -36.80
C ILE A 3 1.14 -15.26 -37.55
N GLU A 4 1.92 -15.23 -38.62
CA GLU A 4 2.12 -14.08 -39.50
C GLU A 4 0.85 -13.70 -40.30
N ASP A 5 -0.14 -14.58 -40.37
CA ASP A 5 -1.41 -14.28 -41.07
C ASP A 5 -2.42 -13.58 -40.15
N LEU A 6 -2.16 -13.53 -38.84
CA LEU A 6 -3.04 -12.85 -37.86
C LEU A 6 -3.06 -11.35 -38.13
N ALA A 7 -4.18 -10.68 -37.87
CA ALA A 7 -4.31 -9.23 -38.01
C ALA A 7 -3.53 -8.46 -36.93
N ASN A 8 -3.17 -7.19 -37.20
CA ASN A 8 -2.40 -6.37 -36.25
C ASN A 8 -3.14 -6.18 -34.92
N GLU A 9 -4.46 -6.10 -34.98
CA GLU A 9 -5.37 -5.96 -33.85
C GLU A 9 -5.21 -7.12 -32.86
N VAL A 10 -5.02 -8.34 -33.36
CA VAL A 10 -4.79 -9.53 -32.52
C VAL A 10 -3.48 -9.39 -31.75
N PHE A 11 -2.42 -8.91 -32.40
CA PHE A 11 -1.14 -8.65 -31.72
C PHE A 11 -1.25 -7.53 -30.70
N TYR A 12 -1.99 -6.46 -30.98
CA TYR A 12 -2.23 -5.42 -29.98
C TYR A 12 -3.00 -5.94 -28.76
N GLU A 13 -3.97 -6.85 -28.94
CA GLU A 13 -4.63 -7.51 -27.82
C GLU A 13 -3.66 -8.39 -27.03
N ILE A 14 -2.81 -9.18 -27.69
CA ILE A 14 -1.77 -9.99 -27.03
C ILE A 14 -0.82 -9.10 -26.22
N PHE A 15 -0.33 -8.00 -26.80
CA PHE A 15 0.60 -7.09 -26.13
C PHE A 15 0.01 -6.37 -24.92
N LYS A 16 -1.32 -6.34 -24.74
CA LYS A 16 -1.92 -5.82 -23.49
C LYS A 16 -1.61 -6.68 -22.27
N TYR A 17 -1.35 -7.96 -22.48
CA TYR A 17 -1.07 -8.95 -21.41
C TYR A 17 0.42 -9.21 -21.21
N LEU A 18 1.29 -8.70 -22.10
CA LEU A 18 2.73 -8.89 -22.04
C LEU A 18 3.43 -7.60 -21.61
N ASP A 19 4.64 -7.74 -21.07
CA ASP A 19 5.53 -6.59 -20.89
C ASP A 19 5.98 -6.04 -22.25
N TYR A 20 5.98 -4.72 -22.41
CA TYR A 20 6.26 -4.10 -23.71
C TYR A 20 7.71 -4.31 -24.15
N PHE A 21 8.66 -4.32 -23.19
CA PHE A 21 10.06 -4.58 -23.50
C PHE A 21 10.25 -6.03 -23.96
N GLN A 22 9.66 -7.01 -23.26
CA GLN A 22 9.69 -8.41 -23.69
C GLN A 22 9.05 -8.61 -25.06
N SER A 23 7.90 -7.98 -25.29
CA SER A 23 7.21 -8.03 -26.59
C SER A 23 8.07 -7.45 -27.70
N TYR A 24 8.71 -6.31 -27.45
CA TYR A 24 9.62 -5.70 -28.39
C TYR A 24 10.81 -6.60 -28.71
N GLU A 25 11.50 -7.18 -27.71
CA GLU A 25 12.64 -8.07 -27.95
C GLU A 25 12.27 -9.32 -28.76
N ILE A 26 11.10 -9.92 -28.49
CA ILE A 26 10.66 -11.14 -29.18
C ILE A 26 10.25 -10.84 -30.63
N PHE A 27 9.45 -9.80 -30.84
CA PHE A 27 8.76 -9.61 -32.13
C PHE A 27 9.44 -8.61 -33.08
N SER A 28 10.15 -7.59 -32.57
CA SER A 28 10.64 -6.48 -33.40
C SER A 28 11.63 -6.90 -34.49
N ASN A 29 12.38 -7.98 -34.27
CA ASN A 29 13.40 -8.48 -35.20
C ASN A 29 12.87 -9.56 -36.16
N LEU A 30 11.59 -9.94 -36.09
CA LEU A 30 11.03 -10.99 -36.94
C LEU A 30 10.89 -10.53 -38.40
N ASN A 31 10.26 -9.37 -38.62
CA ASN A 31 10.17 -8.73 -39.92
C ASN A 31 9.69 -7.27 -39.76
N LYS A 32 9.70 -6.51 -40.86
CA LYS A 32 9.30 -5.09 -40.89
C LYS A 32 7.89 -4.86 -40.34
N ARG A 33 6.94 -5.76 -40.63
CA ARG A 33 5.56 -5.63 -40.14
C ARG A 33 5.53 -5.66 -38.60
N PHE A 34 6.23 -6.60 -37.98
CA PHE A 34 6.29 -6.66 -36.51
C PHE A 34 7.03 -5.47 -35.90
N GLN A 35 8.08 -4.98 -36.57
CA GLN A 35 8.76 -3.74 -36.15
C GLN A 35 7.80 -2.54 -36.15
N ASP A 36 6.99 -2.41 -37.21
CA ASP A 36 6.01 -1.32 -37.37
C ASP A 36 4.91 -1.36 -36.28
N LEU A 37 4.59 -2.53 -35.71
CA LEU A 37 3.65 -2.65 -34.58
C LEU A 37 4.13 -1.90 -33.32
N PHE A 38 5.43 -1.69 -33.14
CA PHE A 38 5.95 -0.98 -31.98
C PHE A 38 6.19 0.50 -32.28
N ILE A 39 6.74 0.80 -33.47
CA ILE A 39 7.16 2.16 -33.86
C ILE A 39 5.94 3.02 -34.24
N ASN A 40 5.05 2.51 -35.09
CA ASN A 40 3.96 3.29 -35.67
C ASN A 40 2.63 3.15 -34.92
N SER A 41 2.60 2.36 -33.86
CA SER A 41 1.38 2.14 -33.08
C SER A 41 1.02 3.36 -32.23
N THR A 42 -0.27 3.56 -32.02
CA THR A 42 -0.83 4.52 -31.05
C THR A 42 -1.11 3.89 -29.70
N CYS A 43 -0.83 2.58 -29.55
CA CYS A 43 -1.10 1.86 -28.32
C CYS A 43 -0.28 2.43 -27.15
N PRO A 44 -0.89 2.56 -25.96
CA PRO A 44 -0.18 2.93 -24.75
C PRO A 44 0.96 1.97 -24.42
N ILE A 45 2.06 2.52 -23.94
CA ILE A 45 3.24 1.75 -23.58
C ILE A 45 3.27 1.56 -22.06
N LYS A 46 3.44 0.30 -21.63
CA LYS A 46 3.72 -0.07 -20.25
C LYS A 46 5.13 -0.65 -20.17
N ILE A 47 5.99 -0.01 -19.41
CA ILE A 47 7.41 -0.34 -19.36
C ILE A 47 7.74 -0.93 -17.99
N ASN A 48 8.34 -2.12 -17.97
CA ASN A 48 9.00 -2.66 -16.79
C ASN A 48 10.49 -2.89 -17.08
N LEU A 49 11.36 -2.18 -16.36
CA LEU A 49 12.82 -2.25 -16.55
C LEU A 49 13.53 -2.98 -15.41
N GLY A 50 12.82 -3.78 -14.62
CA GLY A 50 13.41 -4.35 -13.41
C GLY A 50 14.57 -5.32 -13.64
N SER A 51 14.58 -6.05 -14.75
CA SER A 51 15.54 -7.11 -15.05
C SER A 51 16.42 -6.85 -16.28
N ILE A 52 16.38 -5.65 -16.84
CA ILE A 52 17.11 -5.33 -18.07
C ILE A 52 18.60 -5.06 -17.79
N SER A 53 19.47 -5.54 -18.68
CA SER A 53 20.91 -5.26 -18.63
C SER A 53 21.20 -3.81 -19.06
N LYS A 54 22.37 -3.27 -18.68
CA LYS A 54 22.76 -1.89 -19.04
C LYS A 54 22.86 -1.69 -20.56
N SER A 55 23.52 -2.60 -21.28
CA SER A 55 23.68 -2.50 -22.74
C SER A 55 22.35 -2.60 -23.48
N THR A 56 21.46 -3.49 -23.03
CA THR A 56 20.11 -3.63 -23.60
C THR A 56 19.28 -2.38 -23.32
N PHE A 57 19.40 -1.79 -22.13
CA PHE A 57 18.70 -0.57 -21.75
C PHE A 57 19.07 0.61 -22.65
N GLU A 58 20.36 0.83 -22.94
CA GLU A 58 20.79 1.94 -23.77
C GLU A 58 20.16 1.90 -25.17
N SER A 59 20.16 0.71 -25.81
CA SER A 59 19.52 0.50 -27.11
C SER A 59 18.01 0.71 -27.04
N TYR A 60 17.35 0.09 -26.05
CA TYR A 60 15.90 0.21 -25.87
C TYR A 60 15.47 1.66 -25.56
N PHE A 61 16.27 2.38 -24.79
CA PHE A 61 16.00 3.77 -24.48
C PHE A 61 16.02 4.65 -25.72
N GLN A 62 17.06 4.52 -26.58
CA GLN A 62 17.16 5.35 -27.79
C GLN A 62 16.09 5.00 -28.83
N ASN A 63 15.77 3.71 -28.98
CA ASN A 63 14.90 3.24 -30.06
C ASN A 63 13.41 3.26 -29.68
N ILE A 64 13.07 3.13 -28.40
CA ILE A 64 11.68 2.96 -27.96
C ILE A 64 11.26 4.00 -26.93
N ILE A 65 11.99 4.14 -25.83
CA ILE A 65 11.55 5.03 -24.74
C ILE A 65 11.57 6.48 -25.20
N ARG A 66 12.70 6.95 -25.73
CA ARG A 66 12.93 8.36 -26.10
C ARG A 66 12.01 8.84 -27.23
N PRO A 67 11.78 8.10 -28.34
CA PRO A 67 10.90 8.55 -29.41
C PRO A 67 9.41 8.51 -29.03
N HIS A 68 9.03 7.63 -28.11
CA HIS A 68 7.62 7.36 -27.78
C HIS A 68 7.25 7.78 -26.35
N GLN A 69 7.94 8.75 -25.76
CA GLN A 69 7.69 9.25 -24.39
C GLN A 69 6.22 9.64 -24.16
N HIS A 70 5.59 10.25 -25.17
CA HIS A 70 4.18 10.65 -25.14
C HIS A 70 3.20 9.47 -25.06
N ARG A 71 3.61 8.24 -25.37
CA ARG A 71 2.75 7.04 -25.28
C ARG A 71 2.89 6.30 -23.96
N ILE A 72 3.91 6.61 -23.16
CA ILE A 72 4.20 5.90 -21.91
C ILE A 72 3.15 6.26 -20.87
N ARG A 73 2.38 5.24 -20.45
CA ARG A 73 1.35 5.38 -19.41
C ARG A 73 1.74 4.70 -18.10
N SER A 74 2.61 3.70 -18.15
CA SER A 74 3.10 2.99 -16.97
C SER A 74 4.60 2.84 -17.06
N LEU A 75 5.29 3.17 -15.98
CA LEU A 75 6.74 3.02 -15.86
C LEU A 75 7.07 2.36 -14.51
N HIS A 76 7.76 1.21 -14.57
CA HIS A 76 8.26 0.49 -13.42
C HIS A 76 9.79 0.45 -13.45
N LEU A 77 10.40 1.06 -12.43
CA LEU A 77 11.83 1.14 -12.21
C LEU A 77 12.18 0.37 -10.93
N SER A 78 13.07 -0.62 -11.02
CA SER A 78 13.58 -1.33 -9.83
C SER A 78 15.07 -1.65 -9.92
N ASN A 79 15.77 -1.08 -10.90
CA ASN A 79 17.19 -1.26 -11.10
C ASN A 79 17.90 0.07 -10.80
N SER A 80 18.91 0.04 -9.92
CA SER A 80 19.58 1.24 -9.42
C SER A 80 20.18 2.10 -10.54
N PHE A 81 20.88 1.50 -11.52
CA PHE A 81 21.50 2.31 -12.59
C PHE A 81 20.45 2.99 -13.49
N ILE A 82 19.27 2.40 -13.63
CA ILE A 82 18.17 2.97 -14.43
C ILE A 82 17.49 4.08 -13.64
N ILE A 83 17.28 3.86 -12.35
CA ILE A 83 16.76 4.88 -11.44
C ILE A 83 17.68 6.10 -11.49
N ASP A 84 18.99 5.91 -11.32
CA ASP A 84 19.99 6.97 -11.41
C ASP A 84 19.92 7.66 -12.77
N PHE A 85 19.82 6.90 -13.87
CA PHE A 85 19.68 7.48 -15.20
C PHE A 85 18.44 8.36 -15.34
N PHE A 86 17.27 7.90 -14.88
CA PHE A 86 16.02 8.65 -14.99
C PHE A 86 15.98 9.88 -14.06
N LEU A 87 16.59 9.79 -12.87
CA LEU A 87 16.52 10.84 -11.84
C LEU A 87 17.66 11.85 -11.94
N LEU A 88 18.85 11.45 -12.43
CA LEU A 88 19.96 12.38 -12.70
C LEU A 88 19.79 13.10 -14.04
N SER A 89 19.10 12.48 -15.00
CA SER A 89 18.78 13.13 -16.28
C SER A 89 17.63 14.10 -16.06
N VAL A 90 17.98 15.36 -15.75
CA VAL A 90 17.04 16.46 -15.55
C VAL A 90 15.92 16.41 -16.59
N SER A 91 14.67 16.40 -16.12
CA SER A 91 13.42 16.47 -16.92
C SER A 91 12.95 15.21 -17.65
N LEU A 92 13.59 14.04 -17.54
CA LEU A 92 13.07 12.84 -18.23
C LEU A 92 11.67 12.45 -17.77
N ILE A 93 11.44 12.44 -16.45
CA ILE A 93 10.13 12.09 -15.88
C ILE A 93 9.08 13.12 -16.32
N ARG A 94 9.41 14.42 -16.30
CA ARG A 94 8.51 15.51 -16.72
C ARG A 94 8.02 15.39 -18.17
N LYS A 95 8.79 14.74 -19.06
CA LYS A 95 8.42 14.53 -20.46
C LYS A 95 7.36 13.44 -20.64
N LEU A 96 7.11 12.63 -19.62
CA LEU A 96 6.12 11.56 -19.62
C LEU A 96 4.72 12.11 -19.29
N ILE A 97 4.24 13.09 -20.06
CA ILE A 97 3.00 13.85 -19.78
C ILE A 97 1.73 12.99 -19.68
N HIS A 98 1.76 11.77 -20.22
CA HIS A 98 0.66 10.80 -20.18
C HIS A 98 0.89 9.68 -19.15
N LEU A 99 1.91 9.80 -18.30
CA LEU A 99 2.20 8.83 -17.25
C LEU A 99 1.03 8.80 -16.25
N GLN A 100 0.50 7.60 -16.04
CA GLN A 100 -0.62 7.33 -15.13
C GLN A 100 -0.17 6.53 -13.92
N ILE A 101 0.75 5.58 -14.14
CA ILE A 101 1.24 4.65 -13.13
C ILE A 101 2.76 4.80 -13.07
N PHE A 102 3.27 5.17 -11.90
CA PHE A 102 4.70 5.18 -11.64
C PHE A 102 5.03 4.28 -10.46
N ILE A 103 5.89 3.29 -10.70
CA ILE A 103 6.37 2.36 -9.68
C ILE A 103 7.88 2.49 -9.65
N ILE A 104 8.41 2.86 -8.50
CA ILE A 104 9.83 2.90 -8.26
C ILE A 104 10.15 2.13 -6.98
N LYS A 105 11.06 1.18 -7.10
CA LYS A 105 11.53 0.35 -5.99
C LYS A 105 13.01 0.57 -5.80
N ASP A 106 13.46 0.41 -4.57
CA ASP A 106 14.87 0.49 -4.22
C ASP A 106 15.51 1.87 -4.49
N ILE A 107 14.72 2.94 -4.42
CA ILE A 107 15.20 4.32 -4.57
C ILE A 107 15.97 4.77 -3.33
N LEU A 108 17.01 5.59 -3.54
CA LEU A 108 17.72 6.30 -2.48
C LEU A 108 16.91 7.51 -2.02
N SER A 109 16.90 7.76 -0.71
CA SER A 109 16.15 8.88 -0.12
C SER A 109 16.58 10.25 -0.66
N SER A 110 17.85 10.39 -1.07
CA SER A 110 18.40 11.61 -1.67
C SER A 110 17.74 12.03 -2.98
N TYR A 111 17.04 11.13 -3.68
CA TYR A 111 16.35 11.46 -4.92
C TYR A 111 14.88 11.86 -4.74
N LEU A 112 14.31 11.69 -3.54
CA LEU A 112 12.87 11.81 -3.33
C LEU A 112 12.35 13.24 -3.54
N GLU A 113 13.04 14.26 -3.02
CA GLU A 113 12.61 15.65 -3.18
C GLU A 113 12.54 16.06 -4.66
N ASN A 114 13.61 15.76 -5.43
CA ASN A 114 13.64 16.04 -6.87
C ASN A 114 12.59 15.23 -7.62
N LEU A 115 12.37 13.98 -7.22
CA LEU A 115 11.35 13.14 -7.80
C LEU A 115 9.96 13.77 -7.60
N PHE A 116 9.59 14.18 -6.39
CA PHE A 116 8.27 14.78 -6.15
C PHE A 116 8.08 16.10 -6.90
N ASN A 117 9.13 16.90 -7.06
CA ASN A 117 9.12 18.09 -7.92
C ASN A 117 8.85 17.75 -9.39
N ASP A 118 9.33 16.59 -9.87
CA ASP A 118 9.07 16.13 -11.23
C ASP A 118 7.69 15.48 -11.38
N LEU A 119 7.18 14.83 -10.34
CA LEU A 119 5.86 14.22 -10.35
C LEU A 119 4.72 15.25 -10.24
N SER A 120 4.96 16.38 -9.56
CA SER A 120 3.95 17.43 -9.36
C SER A 120 3.44 18.07 -10.66
N VAL A 121 4.24 18.02 -11.73
CA VAL A 121 3.86 18.55 -13.05
C VAL A 121 3.15 17.53 -13.93
N LEU A 122 3.00 16.27 -13.49
CA LEU A 122 2.38 15.22 -14.28
C LEU A 122 0.85 15.22 -14.10
N PRO A 123 0.08 15.64 -15.12
CA PRO A 123 -1.36 15.88 -14.96
C PRO A 123 -2.19 14.60 -14.80
N ASN A 124 -1.64 13.46 -15.21
CA ASN A 124 -2.37 12.19 -15.30
C ASN A 124 -1.92 11.15 -14.26
N LEU A 125 -0.95 11.48 -13.38
CA LEU A 125 -0.37 10.54 -12.43
C LEU A 125 -1.41 10.15 -11.37
N SER A 126 -2.00 8.98 -11.54
CA SER A 126 -3.11 8.49 -10.70
C SER A 126 -2.71 7.38 -9.74
N SER A 127 -1.58 6.73 -9.99
CA SER A 127 -1.03 5.67 -9.14
C SER A 127 0.46 5.85 -8.95
N LEU A 128 0.89 5.88 -7.68
CA LEU A 128 2.28 6.00 -7.29
C LEU A 128 2.65 4.89 -6.31
N VAL A 129 3.75 4.19 -6.58
CA VAL A 129 4.35 3.21 -5.66
C VAL A 129 5.82 3.56 -5.49
N ILE A 130 6.24 3.86 -4.28
CA ILE A 130 7.63 4.14 -3.93
C ILE A 130 8.05 3.20 -2.79
N ILE A 131 9.14 2.47 -2.99
CA ILE A 131 9.80 1.68 -1.95
C ILE A 131 11.22 2.20 -1.80
N CYS A 132 11.51 2.86 -0.68
CA CYS A 132 12.81 3.44 -0.36
C CYS A 132 13.66 2.45 0.44
N LYS A 133 14.95 2.32 0.09
CA LYS A 133 15.90 1.39 0.73
C LYS A 133 16.47 1.87 2.06
N TYR A 134 16.37 3.17 2.34
CA TYR A 134 17.06 3.80 3.46
C TYR A 134 16.16 4.77 4.19
N HIS A 135 16.59 5.13 5.40
CA HIS A 135 16.03 6.20 6.20
C HIS A 135 15.85 7.48 5.39
N VAL A 136 14.71 8.14 5.60
CA VAL A 136 14.40 9.43 4.99
C VAL A 136 14.39 10.50 6.09
N PRO A 137 15.31 11.47 6.05
CA PRO A 137 15.19 12.64 6.92
C PRO A 137 13.93 13.44 6.54
N LYS A 138 13.21 13.97 7.55
CA LYS A 138 12.00 14.80 7.36
C LYS A 138 10.87 14.11 6.59
N ARG A 139 10.56 12.88 6.97
CA ARG A 139 9.47 12.09 6.40
C ARG A 139 8.16 12.86 6.16
N ASN A 140 7.75 13.70 7.11
CA ASN A 140 6.50 14.47 7.00
C ASN A 140 6.47 15.41 5.80
N HIS A 141 7.61 16.02 5.49
CA HIS A 141 7.71 16.88 4.32
C HIS A 141 7.45 16.09 3.03
N LEU A 142 7.88 14.83 2.96
CA LEU A 142 7.57 13.98 1.80
C LEU A 142 6.09 13.61 1.74
N TYR A 143 5.46 13.30 2.88
CA TYR A 143 4.02 13.06 2.90
C TYR A 143 3.23 14.29 2.45
N GLU A 144 3.60 15.49 2.91
CA GLU A 144 3.02 16.74 2.43
C GLU A 144 3.15 16.87 0.91
N GLN A 145 4.34 16.64 0.35
CA GLN A 145 4.57 16.65 -1.09
C GLN A 145 3.71 15.62 -1.84
N ILE A 146 3.58 14.40 -1.31
CA ILE A 146 2.71 13.35 -1.87
C ILE A 146 1.26 13.81 -1.89
N PHE A 147 0.77 14.38 -0.79
CA PHE A 147 -0.62 14.80 -0.64
C PHE A 147 -0.97 15.99 -1.55
N GLN A 148 0.02 16.77 -1.99
CA GLN A 148 -0.14 17.85 -2.96
C GLN A 148 -0.28 17.36 -4.42
N LEU A 149 -0.09 16.07 -4.71
CA LEU A 149 -0.20 15.53 -6.07
C LEU A 149 -1.68 15.47 -6.52
N CYS A 150 -2.09 16.46 -7.33
CA CYS A 150 -3.49 16.76 -7.68
C CYS A 150 -4.26 15.67 -8.45
N ALA A 151 -3.59 14.67 -9.02
CA ALA A 151 -4.22 13.58 -9.78
C ALA A 151 -4.16 12.22 -9.06
N LEU A 152 -3.46 12.14 -7.92
CA LEU A 152 -3.06 10.89 -7.30
C LEU A 152 -4.23 10.23 -6.55
N LYS A 153 -4.67 9.07 -7.02
CA LYS A 153 -5.78 8.30 -6.41
C LYS A 153 -5.29 7.14 -5.57
N TYR A 154 -4.23 6.48 -5.99
CA TYR A 154 -3.59 5.36 -5.30
C TYR A 154 -2.15 5.72 -4.95
N CYS A 155 -1.79 5.58 -3.68
CA CYS A 155 -0.42 5.78 -3.22
C CYS A 155 0.03 4.61 -2.33
N LYS A 156 1.17 4.03 -2.66
CA LYS A 156 1.93 3.17 -1.75
C LYS A 156 3.29 3.79 -1.50
N PHE A 157 3.57 4.10 -0.25
CA PHE A 157 4.85 4.67 0.17
C PHE A 157 5.43 3.80 1.27
N SER A 158 6.66 3.34 1.11
CA SER A 158 7.31 2.44 2.08
C SER A 158 8.74 2.90 2.32
N ILE A 159 9.09 3.07 3.59
CA ILE A 159 10.43 3.44 4.06
C ILE A 159 10.88 2.39 5.08
N GLN A 160 12.16 2.06 5.06
CA GLN A 160 12.79 1.31 6.14
C GLN A 160 13.24 2.29 7.24
N GLU A 161 12.30 2.73 8.08
CA GLU A 161 12.59 3.56 9.25
C GLU A 161 12.55 2.73 10.55
N TYR A 162 13.39 3.10 11.51
CA TYR A 162 13.47 2.46 12.83
C TYR A 162 13.07 3.40 13.98
N HIS A 163 12.82 4.67 13.67
CA HIS A 163 12.56 5.70 14.67
C HIS A 163 11.38 6.56 14.25
N HIS A 164 10.73 7.16 15.24
CA HIS A 164 9.67 8.12 15.01
C HIS A 164 10.27 9.41 14.49
N SER A 165 9.80 9.87 13.32
CA SER A 165 10.06 11.23 12.85
C SER A 165 9.21 12.24 13.61
N GLU A 166 9.33 13.51 13.25
CA GLU A 166 8.38 14.56 13.63
C GLU A 166 6.94 14.14 13.32
N TYR A 167 5.94 14.81 13.91
CA TYR A 167 4.51 14.54 13.68
C TYR A 167 3.94 15.32 12.49
N LEU A 168 3.05 14.70 11.72
CA LEU A 168 2.29 15.39 10.68
C LEU A 168 1.41 16.49 11.30
N PRO A 169 1.47 17.73 10.81
CA PRO A 169 0.56 18.78 11.26
C PRO A 169 -0.86 18.50 10.78
N ILE A 170 -1.87 19.03 11.49
CA ILE A 170 -3.27 18.93 11.05
C ILE A 170 -3.48 19.89 9.89
N GLN A 171 -3.99 19.38 8.77
CA GLN A 171 -4.25 20.14 7.57
C GLN A 171 -5.69 20.64 7.48
N THR A 172 -5.87 21.90 7.09
CA THR A 172 -7.19 22.56 7.06
C THR A 172 -7.63 23.02 5.67
N ASN A 173 -6.71 23.23 4.73
CA ASN A 173 -7.01 23.97 3.50
C ASN A 173 -6.70 23.24 2.19
N GLN A 174 -5.76 22.29 2.17
CA GLN A 174 -5.38 21.56 0.95
C GLN A 174 -5.63 20.08 1.13
N PHE A 175 -6.54 19.54 0.31
CA PHE A 175 -6.96 18.15 0.38
C PHE A 175 -6.45 17.37 -0.82
N SER A 176 -5.97 16.17 -0.54
CA SER A 176 -5.49 15.22 -1.52
C SER A 176 -6.65 14.39 -2.10
N PRO A 177 -6.61 14.07 -3.41
CA PRO A 177 -7.60 13.21 -4.06
C PRO A 177 -7.37 11.70 -3.83
N ILE A 178 -6.42 11.34 -2.96
CA ILE A 178 -6.09 9.95 -2.67
C ILE A 178 -7.31 9.24 -2.07
N THR A 179 -7.66 8.11 -2.69
CA THR A 179 -8.75 7.22 -2.25
C THR A 179 -8.21 5.91 -1.68
N HIS A 180 -6.97 5.55 -2.02
CA HIS A 180 -6.31 4.33 -1.59
C HIS A 180 -4.88 4.65 -1.14
N LEU A 181 -4.59 4.42 0.14
CA LEU A 181 -3.28 4.71 0.74
C LEU A 181 -2.71 3.48 1.43
N VAL A 182 -1.46 3.14 1.11
CA VAL A 182 -0.68 2.09 1.75
C VAL A 182 0.60 2.69 2.32
N ILE A 183 0.70 2.70 3.64
CA ILE A 183 1.85 3.16 4.40
C ILE A 183 2.64 1.92 4.83
N GLY A 184 3.79 1.72 4.19
CA GLY A 184 4.74 0.66 4.52
C GLY A 184 5.88 1.17 5.40
N ASP A 185 5.54 1.99 6.39
CA ASP A 185 6.46 2.66 7.32
C ASP A 185 5.87 2.61 8.74
N ILE A 186 6.67 2.92 9.77
CA ILE A 186 6.23 3.04 11.17
C ILE A 186 5.41 4.32 11.34
N PHE A 187 4.13 4.21 11.62
CA PHE A 187 3.22 5.34 11.78
C PHE A 187 2.72 5.43 13.21
N ASP A 188 2.68 6.63 13.80
CA ASP A 188 2.17 6.79 15.16
C ASP A 188 0.63 6.87 15.16
N VAL A 189 -0.01 6.17 16.09
CA VAL A 189 -1.46 6.19 16.29
C VAL A 189 -2.01 7.60 16.50
N ASN A 190 -1.23 8.49 17.10
CA ASN A 190 -1.59 9.88 17.36
C ASN A 190 -1.63 10.73 16.08
N GLU A 191 -0.94 10.32 15.01
CA GLU A 191 -0.93 11.01 13.71
C GLU A 191 -2.14 10.64 12.84
N PHE A 192 -2.94 9.67 13.26
CA PHE A 192 -4.04 9.13 12.44
C PHE A 192 -5.04 10.22 12.04
N PHE A 193 -5.39 11.13 12.94
CA PHE A 193 -6.30 12.24 12.64
C PHE A 193 -5.66 13.26 11.71
N ALA A 194 -4.37 13.59 11.91
CA ALA A 194 -3.63 14.47 11.02
C ALA A 194 -3.57 13.88 9.61
N LEU A 195 -3.29 12.58 9.47
CA LEU A 195 -3.33 11.88 8.19
C LEU A 195 -4.68 12.05 7.49
N LEU A 196 -5.78 11.74 8.17
CA LEU A 196 -7.12 11.84 7.58
C LEU A 196 -7.50 13.27 7.18
N SER A 197 -6.94 14.29 7.84
CA SER A 197 -7.14 15.68 7.46
C SER A 197 -6.57 16.02 6.08
N TYR A 198 -5.51 15.33 5.63
CA TYR A 198 -4.98 15.48 4.27
C TYR A 198 -5.77 14.73 3.21
N VAL A 199 -6.39 13.59 3.56
CA VAL A 199 -7.01 12.66 2.62
C VAL A 199 -8.50 12.41 2.97
N PRO A 200 -9.37 13.43 2.90
CA PRO A 200 -10.78 13.29 3.31
C PRO A 200 -11.60 12.33 2.43
N GLN A 201 -11.13 12.04 1.20
CA GLN A 201 -11.76 11.08 0.27
C GLN A 201 -11.17 9.66 0.40
N LEU A 202 -10.42 9.37 1.46
CA LEU A 202 -9.79 8.07 1.66
C LEU A 202 -10.84 6.99 1.90
N HIS A 203 -10.87 5.98 1.03
CA HIS A 203 -11.75 4.82 1.15
C HIS A 203 -11.01 3.60 1.72
N ARG A 204 -9.74 3.44 1.33
CA ARG A 204 -8.91 2.30 1.75
C ARG A 204 -7.61 2.80 2.38
N LEU A 205 -7.35 2.35 3.60
CA LEU A 205 -6.12 2.62 4.32
C LEU A 205 -5.47 1.31 4.75
N SER A 206 -4.17 1.17 4.46
CA SER A 206 -3.34 0.09 4.96
C SER A 206 -2.10 0.68 5.63
N ILE A 207 -1.85 0.35 6.88
CA ILE A 207 -0.64 0.75 7.62
C ILE A 207 0.05 -0.51 8.10
N HIS A 208 1.28 -0.74 7.63
CA HIS A 208 2.04 -1.96 7.92
C HIS A 208 2.67 -1.99 9.30
N LYS A 209 2.80 -0.84 9.98
CA LYS A 209 3.35 -0.74 11.33
C LYS A 209 2.76 0.50 11.99
N LEU A 210 1.69 0.33 12.76
CA LEU A 210 1.12 1.36 13.60
C LEU A 210 1.65 1.15 15.01
N SER A 211 2.20 2.19 15.63
CA SER A 211 2.75 2.14 16.99
C SER A 211 2.29 3.32 17.83
N THR A 212 2.49 3.24 19.15
CA THR A 212 2.15 4.31 20.08
C THR A 212 3.43 4.83 20.72
N SER A 213 3.75 6.11 20.54
CA SER A 213 4.84 6.75 21.28
C SER A 213 4.46 6.98 22.74
N MET A 214 5.44 6.91 23.64
CA MET A 214 5.22 6.96 25.09
C MET A 214 4.79 8.32 25.65
N TYR A 215 4.67 9.38 24.84
CA TYR A 215 4.70 10.76 25.33
C TYR A 215 3.53 11.66 24.91
N THR A 216 2.50 11.15 24.25
CA THR A 216 1.44 12.02 23.71
C THR A 216 0.05 11.45 23.97
N GLN A 217 -0.78 12.28 24.61
CA GLN A 217 -2.21 12.05 24.63
C GLN A 217 -2.74 12.26 23.22
N VAL A 218 -3.58 11.32 22.75
CA VAL A 218 -4.32 11.46 21.50
C VAL A 218 -5.06 12.79 21.55
N ASN A 219 -4.64 13.75 20.71
CA ASN A 219 -5.41 14.98 20.52
C ASN A 219 -6.65 14.59 19.71
N ILE A 220 -7.71 14.20 20.42
CA ILE A 220 -9.00 13.85 19.84
C ILE A 220 -9.60 15.15 19.29
N CYS A 221 -9.32 15.44 18.03
CA CYS A 221 -10.11 16.40 17.29
C CYS A 221 -11.53 15.84 17.11
N SER A 222 -12.52 16.72 17.13
CA SER A 222 -13.92 16.41 16.77
C SER A 222 -14.02 15.49 15.56
N ARG A 223 -14.99 14.56 15.56
CA ARG A 223 -15.26 13.58 14.48
C ARG A 223 -14.88 14.14 13.10
N ILE A 224 -13.76 13.67 12.55
CA ILE A 224 -13.35 14.00 11.18
C ILE A 224 -14.28 13.24 10.24
N PRO A 225 -15.11 13.92 9.43
CA PRO A 225 -15.89 13.25 8.40
C PRO A 225 -14.92 12.52 7.47
N ASN A 226 -15.05 11.21 7.40
CA ASN A 226 -14.20 10.37 6.56
C ASN A 226 -15.05 9.35 5.80
N GLN A 227 -14.49 8.85 4.69
CA GLN A 227 -15.15 7.89 3.80
C GLN A 227 -14.51 6.50 3.90
N LEU A 228 -13.83 6.20 5.01
CA LEU A 228 -13.11 4.94 5.17
C LEU A 228 -14.10 3.78 5.20
N THR A 229 -13.86 2.84 4.29
CA THR A 229 -14.62 1.58 4.18
C THR A 229 -13.74 0.37 4.41
N HIS A 230 -12.44 0.46 4.13
CA HIS A 230 -11.48 -0.62 4.30
C HIS A 230 -10.27 -0.14 5.09
N VAL A 231 -9.98 -0.82 6.18
CA VAL A 231 -8.86 -0.51 7.07
C VAL A 231 -8.06 -1.78 7.33
N SER A 232 -6.76 -1.72 7.11
CA SER A 232 -5.81 -2.81 7.42
C SER A 232 -4.67 -2.26 8.25
N LEU A 233 -4.52 -2.71 9.49
CA LEU A 233 -3.54 -2.18 10.43
C LEU A 233 -2.74 -3.33 11.05
N ASP A 234 -1.42 -3.20 11.04
CA ASP A 234 -0.54 -4.02 11.87
C ASP A 234 -0.10 -3.17 13.07
N LEU A 235 -0.59 -3.53 14.24
CA LEU A 235 -0.57 -2.77 15.49
C LEU A 235 0.65 -3.19 16.33
N GLU A 236 1.82 -2.66 15.99
CA GLU A 236 3.09 -2.92 16.68
C GLU A 236 3.17 -2.11 17.99
N ASN A 237 2.95 -2.77 19.14
CA ASN A 237 2.96 -2.16 20.48
C ASN A 237 1.83 -1.12 20.72
N VAL A 238 0.66 -1.29 20.09
CA VAL A 238 -0.53 -0.46 20.35
C VAL A 238 -1.47 -1.21 21.29
N TYR A 239 -1.63 -0.72 22.51
CA TYR A 239 -2.59 -1.30 23.44
C TYR A 239 -4.02 -1.04 22.98
N PHE A 240 -4.94 -1.93 23.31
CA PHE A 240 -6.34 -1.80 22.90
C PHE A 240 -6.96 -0.49 23.38
N ASN A 241 -6.58 -0.01 24.56
CA ASN A 241 -7.08 1.26 25.11
C ASN A 241 -6.67 2.48 24.27
N ASP A 242 -5.54 2.41 23.57
CA ASP A 242 -5.07 3.46 22.66
C ASP A 242 -5.70 3.32 21.27
N PHE A 243 -6.07 2.10 20.89
CA PHE A 243 -6.75 1.80 19.63
C PHE A 243 -8.25 2.10 19.67
N GLU A 244 -8.92 1.84 20.79
CA GLU A 244 -10.37 2.01 20.97
C GLU A 244 -10.89 3.42 20.62
N PRO A 245 -10.18 4.53 20.94
CA PRO A 245 -10.52 5.86 20.45
C PRO A 245 -10.62 5.97 18.93
N LEU A 246 -9.77 5.29 18.15
CA LEU A 246 -9.84 5.31 16.69
C LEU A 246 -11.14 4.67 16.20
N ILE A 247 -11.50 3.51 16.76
CA ILE A 247 -12.77 2.84 16.46
C ILE A 247 -13.93 3.81 16.68
N LYS A 248 -13.99 4.43 17.87
CA LYS A 248 -15.11 5.29 18.29
C LYS A 248 -15.31 6.54 17.44
N HIS A 249 -14.23 7.08 16.86
CA HIS A 249 -14.26 8.37 16.16
C HIS A 249 -14.20 8.24 14.64
N VAL A 250 -13.61 7.16 14.12
CA VAL A 250 -13.26 7.06 12.70
C VAL A 250 -14.02 5.93 12.00
N PHE A 251 -14.24 4.78 12.65
CA PHE A 251 -14.58 3.54 11.94
C PHE A 251 -16.07 3.31 11.67
N TYR A 252 -16.91 4.32 11.85
CA TYR A 252 -18.36 4.18 11.68
C TYR A 252 -18.77 3.63 10.30
N GLN A 253 -18.08 4.03 9.23
CA GLN A 253 -18.37 3.59 7.85
C GLN A 253 -17.56 2.36 7.41
N VAL A 254 -16.70 1.81 8.29
CA VAL A 254 -15.81 0.71 7.94
C VAL A 254 -16.61 -0.57 7.72
N GLN A 255 -16.38 -1.19 6.57
CA GLN A 255 -16.98 -2.44 6.14
C GLN A 255 -16.00 -3.61 6.25
N VAL A 256 -14.70 -3.33 6.14
CA VAL A 256 -13.63 -4.31 6.19
C VAL A 256 -12.55 -3.82 7.14
N LEU A 257 -12.30 -4.60 8.19
CA LEU A 257 -11.28 -4.33 9.18
C LEU A 257 -10.35 -5.54 9.30
N HIS A 258 -9.09 -5.36 8.88
CA HIS A 258 -8.00 -6.30 9.11
C HIS A 258 -7.08 -5.74 10.19
N ILE A 259 -6.83 -6.50 11.24
CA ILE A 259 -5.96 -6.15 12.35
C ILE A 259 -4.97 -7.28 12.56
N SER A 260 -3.68 -6.96 12.57
CA SER A 260 -2.64 -7.81 13.13
C SER A 260 -2.09 -7.14 14.38
N THR A 261 -1.86 -7.88 15.46
CA THR A 261 -1.26 -7.30 16.68
C THR A 261 -0.43 -8.33 17.45
N PRO A 262 0.78 -7.97 17.92
CA PRO A 262 1.51 -8.76 18.86
C PRO A 262 1.16 -8.40 20.32
N ALA A 263 1.17 -9.43 21.17
CA ALA A 263 1.33 -9.36 22.63
C ALA A 263 0.19 -8.79 23.50
N ASP A 264 -0.60 -7.80 23.08
CA ASP A 264 -1.66 -7.28 23.96
C ASP A 264 -2.85 -8.24 24.03
N ARG A 265 -2.94 -8.97 25.16
CA ARG A 265 -4.03 -9.92 25.44
C ARG A 265 -5.42 -9.28 25.45
N THR A 266 -5.53 -7.97 25.63
CA THR A 266 -6.84 -7.31 25.71
C THR A 266 -7.58 -7.30 24.38
N TYR A 267 -6.89 -7.53 23.26
CA TYR A 267 -7.50 -7.81 21.95
C TYR A 267 -8.22 -9.15 21.89
N LEU A 268 -7.92 -10.09 22.79
CA LEU A 268 -8.59 -11.38 22.89
C LEU A 268 -9.77 -11.37 23.87
N ILE A 269 -10.16 -10.22 24.42
CA ILE A 269 -11.37 -10.12 25.25
C ILE A 269 -12.58 -9.92 24.32
N ALA A 270 -13.25 -11.02 23.94
CA ALA A 270 -14.34 -11.02 22.97
C ALA A 270 -15.45 -10.00 23.32
N ASN A 271 -15.87 -9.95 24.59
CA ASN A 271 -16.92 -9.03 25.08
C ASN A 271 -16.62 -7.54 24.77
N ARG A 272 -15.35 -7.13 24.67
CA ARG A 272 -14.99 -5.75 24.28
C ARG A 272 -15.34 -5.50 22.82
N TRP A 273 -15.04 -6.45 21.94
CA TRP A 273 -15.42 -6.36 20.54
C TRP A 273 -16.93 -6.43 20.34
N GLU A 274 -17.62 -7.34 21.03
CA GLU A 274 -19.07 -7.51 20.95
C GLU A 274 -19.82 -6.24 21.36
N SER A 275 -19.27 -5.47 22.31
CA SER A 275 -19.82 -4.17 22.71
C SER A 275 -19.44 -3.03 21.76
N LEU A 276 -18.23 -3.03 21.20
CA LEU A 276 -17.76 -1.95 20.33
C LEU A 276 -18.32 -2.02 18.91
N ILE A 277 -18.36 -3.20 18.30
CA ILE A 277 -18.70 -3.37 16.88
C ILE A 277 -20.12 -2.86 16.58
N PRO A 278 -21.18 -3.26 17.32
CA PRO A 278 -22.54 -2.77 17.03
C PRO A 278 -22.68 -1.25 17.19
N LEU A 279 -21.94 -0.65 18.12
CA LEU A 279 -22.06 0.77 18.45
C LEU A 279 -21.27 1.68 17.51
N TYR A 280 -20.07 1.26 17.11
CA TYR A 280 -19.11 2.12 16.43
C TYR A 280 -18.68 1.63 15.05
N MET A 281 -19.06 0.41 14.65
CA MET A 281 -18.79 -0.13 13.32
C MET A 281 -20.02 -0.89 12.79
N PRO A 282 -21.21 -0.25 12.73
CA PRO A 282 -22.46 -0.92 12.37
C PRO A 282 -22.48 -1.47 10.93
N HIS A 283 -21.57 -1.01 10.07
CA HIS A 283 -21.46 -1.43 8.68
C HIS A 283 -20.39 -2.52 8.44
N LEU A 284 -19.74 -3.01 9.51
CA LEU A 284 -18.68 -4.01 9.42
C LEU A 284 -19.21 -5.35 8.90
N ARG A 285 -18.61 -5.84 7.81
CA ARG A 285 -18.95 -7.10 7.15
C ARG A 285 -17.82 -8.12 7.25
N ILE A 286 -16.59 -7.65 7.17
CA ILE A 286 -15.39 -8.48 7.28
C ILE A 286 -14.60 -7.98 8.47
N PHE A 287 -14.46 -8.85 9.46
CA PHE A 287 -13.58 -8.65 10.60
C PHE A 287 -12.52 -9.75 10.59
N ASP A 288 -11.26 -9.34 10.47
CA ASP A 288 -10.12 -10.22 10.40
C ASP A 288 -9.11 -9.78 11.45
N LEU A 289 -8.96 -10.60 12.48
CA LEU A 289 -8.05 -10.41 13.59
C LEU A 289 -6.99 -11.50 13.58
N HIS A 290 -5.74 -11.08 13.52
CA HIS A 290 -4.54 -11.89 13.69
C HIS A 290 -3.83 -11.43 14.97
N HIS A 291 -3.67 -12.34 15.92
CA HIS A 291 -3.01 -12.10 17.20
C HIS A 291 -1.89 -13.10 17.39
N ARG A 292 -0.70 -12.62 17.76
CA ARG A 292 0.45 -13.47 18.06
C ARG A 292 1.02 -13.10 19.43
N VAL A 293 1.26 -14.10 20.27
CA VAL A 293 1.82 -13.89 21.60
C VAL A 293 2.81 -14.95 22.00
N TYR A 294 3.85 -14.52 22.71
CA TYR A 294 4.79 -15.36 23.43
C TYR A 294 4.48 -15.24 24.92
N THR A 295 4.24 -16.37 25.58
CA THR A 295 3.80 -16.38 26.98
C THR A 295 4.35 -17.60 27.71
N THR A 296 4.28 -17.59 29.04
CA THR A 296 4.67 -18.74 29.85
C THR A 296 3.64 -19.87 29.71
N LYS A 297 4.05 -21.11 29.99
CA LYS A 297 3.12 -22.26 29.94
C LYS A 297 1.91 -22.10 30.86
N THR A 298 2.12 -21.52 32.04
CA THR A 298 1.08 -21.25 33.04
C THR A 298 0.09 -20.20 32.60
N GLU A 299 0.53 -19.21 31.82
CA GLU A 299 -0.36 -18.19 31.26
C GLU A 299 -1.10 -18.70 30.02
N GLY A 300 -0.61 -19.77 29.37
CA GLY A 300 -1.24 -20.36 28.18
C GLY A 300 -2.70 -20.77 28.38
N GLU A 301 -3.07 -21.25 29.58
CA GLU A 301 -4.47 -21.59 29.92
C GLU A 301 -5.37 -20.36 29.89
N ILE A 302 -4.89 -19.21 30.41
CA ILE A 302 -5.62 -17.93 30.40
C ILE A 302 -5.91 -17.49 28.97
N TYR A 303 -4.98 -17.73 28.03
CA TYR A 303 -5.20 -17.40 26.62
C TYR A 303 -6.25 -18.30 25.98
N MET A 304 -6.34 -19.58 26.35
CA MET A 304 -7.39 -20.47 25.84
C MET A 304 -8.76 -20.01 26.32
N ASP A 305 -8.90 -19.67 27.61
CA ASP A 305 -10.14 -19.12 28.16
C ASP A 305 -10.59 -17.82 27.46
N LEU A 306 -9.65 -17.03 26.93
CA LEU A 306 -9.95 -15.82 26.15
C LEU A 306 -10.36 -16.16 24.70
N ILE A 307 -9.66 -17.10 24.07
CA ILE A 307 -9.95 -17.54 22.71
C ILE A 307 -11.33 -18.20 22.61
N ASP A 308 -11.69 -19.03 23.59
CA ASP A 308 -12.98 -19.74 23.62
C ASP A 308 -14.18 -18.76 23.71
N GLN A 309 -13.96 -17.51 24.10
CA GLN A 309 -15.01 -16.47 24.11
C GLN A 309 -15.43 -16.03 22.69
N PHE A 310 -14.64 -16.34 21.65
CA PHE A 310 -14.99 -16.07 20.25
C PHE A 310 -15.96 -17.09 19.64
N GLU A 311 -16.57 -17.95 20.46
CA GLU A 311 -17.61 -18.91 20.08
C GLU A 311 -19.04 -18.47 20.48
N SER A 312 -19.21 -17.21 20.90
CA SER A 312 -20.56 -16.69 21.19
C SER A 312 -21.43 -16.60 19.93
N SER A 313 -22.76 -16.54 20.11
CA SER A 313 -23.69 -16.40 18.98
C SER A 313 -23.44 -15.14 18.14
N PHE A 314 -22.87 -14.09 18.74
CA PHE A 314 -22.51 -12.86 18.05
C PHE A 314 -21.59 -13.10 16.84
N TRP A 315 -20.57 -13.95 17.00
CA TRP A 315 -19.57 -14.27 15.98
C TRP A 315 -20.14 -15.20 14.91
N PHE A 316 -20.86 -16.24 15.34
CA PHE A 316 -21.50 -17.21 14.45
C PHE A 316 -22.54 -16.58 13.54
N GLU A 317 -23.41 -15.71 14.07
CA GLU A 317 -24.43 -15.00 13.29
C GLU A 317 -23.82 -14.08 12.21
N ARG A 318 -22.61 -13.59 12.44
CA ARG A 318 -21.84 -12.76 11.49
C ARG A 318 -20.94 -13.55 10.57
N GLN A 319 -20.91 -14.88 10.71
CA GLN A 319 -20.03 -15.77 9.96
C GLN A 319 -18.54 -15.39 10.11
N TRP A 320 -18.16 -14.89 11.28
CA TRP A 320 -16.76 -14.61 11.62
C TRP A 320 -16.23 -15.77 12.44
N PHE A 321 -15.32 -16.53 11.85
CA PHE A 321 -14.78 -17.76 12.44
C PHE A 321 -13.31 -17.57 12.74
N PHE A 322 -12.85 -18.18 13.82
CA PHE A 322 -11.47 -18.06 14.26
C PHE A 322 -10.88 -19.43 14.52
N ALA A 323 -9.57 -19.53 14.34
CA ALA A 323 -8.79 -20.69 14.73
C ALA A 323 -7.55 -20.22 15.48
N TYR A 324 -6.91 -21.16 16.16
CA TYR A 324 -5.64 -20.90 16.80
C TYR A 324 -4.65 -22.05 16.57
N HIS A 325 -3.37 -21.74 16.70
CA HIS A 325 -2.31 -22.73 16.75
C HIS A 325 -1.32 -22.41 17.85
N MET A 326 -0.97 -23.42 18.65
CA MET A 326 -0.04 -23.30 19.77
C MET A 326 1.24 -24.08 19.47
N LYS A 327 2.39 -23.45 19.63
CA LYS A 327 3.70 -24.09 19.59
C LYS A 327 4.32 -24.08 20.98
N LEU A 328 4.63 -25.26 21.49
CA LEU A 328 5.22 -25.44 22.82
C LEU A 328 6.74 -25.46 22.72
N PHE A 329 7.41 -24.60 23.48
CA PHE A 329 8.84 -24.61 23.70
C PHE A 329 9.16 -25.04 25.14
N ARG A 330 10.44 -25.17 25.50
CA ARG A 330 10.84 -25.65 26.84
C ARG A 330 10.29 -24.75 27.95
N GLU A 331 10.42 -23.44 27.80
CA GLU A 331 10.12 -22.44 28.84
C GLU A 331 8.95 -21.50 28.50
N TYR A 332 8.57 -21.42 27.23
CA TYR A 332 7.48 -20.57 26.75
C TYR A 332 6.60 -21.32 25.76
N CYS A 333 5.44 -20.76 25.46
CA CYS A 333 4.61 -21.15 24.34
C CYS A 333 4.38 -19.94 23.42
N GLU A 334 4.13 -20.24 22.16
CA GLU A 334 3.77 -19.27 21.16
C GLU A 334 2.36 -19.60 20.67
N ILE A 335 1.44 -18.66 20.85
CA ILE A 335 0.04 -18.80 20.48
C ILE A 335 -0.23 -17.84 19.32
N TYR A 336 -0.89 -18.35 18.30
CA TYR A 336 -1.39 -17.57 17.19
C TYR A 336 -2.88 -17.79 17.11
N PHE A 337 -3.64 -16.72 17.20
CA PHE A 337 -5.07 -16.69 16.99
C PHE A 337 -5.34 -15.90 15.70
N TYR A 338 -6.15 -16.43 14.81
CA TYR A 338 -6.35 -15.82 13.50
C TYR A 338 -7.77 -16.08 13.00
N SER A 339 -8.28 -15.14 12.19
CA SER A 339 -9.56 -15.33 11.54
C SER A 339 -9.41 -16.35 10.41
N THR A 340 -10.39 -17.23 10.32
CA THR A 340 -10.51 -18.21 9.25
C THR A 340 -11.58 -17.74 8.29
N ASP A 341 -11.31 -17.91 7.01
CA ASP A 341 -12.26 -17.60 5.97
C ASP A 341 -12.70 -18.91 5.32
N PRO A 342 -13.76 -19.57 5.84
CA PRO A 342 -14.23 -20.83 5.28
C PRO A 342 -14.83 -20.67 3.87
N TYR A 343 -15.08 -19.44 3.39
CA TYR A 343 -15.77 -19.16 2.12
C TYR A 343 -14.97 -18.30 1.13
N ARG A 344 -13.66 -18.13 1.33
CA ARG A 344 -12.76 -17.34 0.45
C ARG A 344 -12.63 -17.87 -1.00
N TYR A 345 -13.31 -18.96 -1.33
CA TYR A 345 -13.29 -19.64 -2.62
C TYR A 345 -14.65 -19.77 -3.32
N GLU A 346 -15.69 -19.04 -2.88
CA GLU A 346 -16.94 -18.92 -3.66
C GLU A 346 -16.95 -17.73 -4.61
#